data_AF-A0A2U9Q0U2-F1
#
_entry.id   AF-A0A2U9Q0U2-F1
#
_cell.length_a   1.000
_cell.length_b   1.000
_cell.length_c   1.000
_cell.angle_alpha   90.00
_cell.angle_beta   90.00
_cell.angle_gamma   90.00
#
_symmetry.space_group_name_H-M   'P 1'
#
loop_
_entity.id
_entity.type
_entity.pdbx_description
1 polymer ?
#
loop_
_entity_poly.entity_id
_entity_poly.type
_entity_poly.pdbx_seq_one_letter_code
_entity_poly.pdbx_strand_id
1 'polypeptide(L)'
;MSNSAPIQLLITARDRTVPITVQQRSFLTPAQAWAIIMPIDLSRVFKPVAPFPGVAGVANQSETWDHPGPSRNPQFTDGSSADEQLTECAEGSSFAYQLTGFTNVLRHLAAGIRGEWTFTPDGAGTLIRWSYEFKPLPGRRWIIAGPFKVLWLRWMRAGLARCIQAMEEDHAAGKVG
;
A
#
# COMPACT_ATOMS: atom_id res chain seq x y z
N MET A 1 12.17 28.15 5.96
CA MET A 1 12.30 27.37 4.71
C MET A 1 12.96 26.06 5.08
N SER A 2 12.19 25.01 5.38
CA SER A 2 12.76 23.69 5.68
C SER A 2 13.20 23.07 4.36
N ASN A 3 14.50 22.91 4.19
CA ASN A 3 15.10 22.31 2.99
C ASN A 3 15.00 20.79 3.15
N SER A 4 13.80 20.23 2.95
CA SER A 4 13.61 18.78 3.01
C SER A 4 14.44 18.14 1.92
N ALA A 5 15.31 17.20 2.30
CA ALA A 5 16.11 16.44 1.34
C ALA A 5 15.18 15.75 0.32
N PRO A 6 15.57 15.67 -0.96
CA PRO A 6 14.74 15.03 -1.98
C PRO A 6 14.47 13.57 -1.60
N ILE A 7 13.23 13.13 -1.73
CA ILE A 7 12.81 11.76 -1.46
C ILE A 7 13.58 10.83 -2.40
N GLN A 8 14.36 9.92 -1.81
CA GLN A 8 15.12 8.94 -2.57
C GLN A 8 14.21 7.76 -2.93
N LEU A 9 13.89 7.63 -4.22
CA LEU A 9 13.06 6.55 -4.72
C LEU A 9 13.80 5.21 -4.63
N LEU A 10 13.13 4.21 -4.04
CA LEU A 10 13.61 2.84 -3.91
C LEU A 10 13.92 2.18 -5.27
N ILE A 11 13.07 2.42 -6.26
CA ILE A 11 13.09 1.75 -7.57
C ILE A 11 13.46 2.76 -8.64
N THR A 12 14.36 2.35 -9.53
CA THR A 12 14.81 3.11 -10.70
C THR A 12 14.53 2.34 -11.97
N ALA A 13 14.62 3.00 -13.12
CA ALA A 13 14.40 2.38 -14.43
C ALA A 13 15.37 1.23 -14.77
N ARG A 14 16.45 1.05 -13.99
CA ARG A 14 17.43 -0.04 -14.18
C ARG A 14 17.09 -1.30 -13.39
N ASP A 15 16.17 -1.20 -12.43
CA ASP A 15 15.84 -2.31 -11.54
C ASP A 15 14.96 -3.35 -12.24
N ARG A 16 15.25 -4.64 -12.03
CA ARG A 16 14.44 -5.74 -12.54
C ARG A 16 13.37 -6.13 -11.53
N THR A 17 12.28 -5.39 -11.54
CA THR A 17 11.21 -5.51 -10.55
C THR A 17 10.25 -6.65 -10.85
N VAL A 18 9.35 -6.90 -9.90
CA VAL A 18 8.19 -7.78 -10.07
C VAL A 18 6.94 -7.05 -9.60
N PRO A 19 6.07 -6.57 -10.52
CA PRO A 19 4.79 -5.97 -10.16
C PRO A 19 3.74 -7.05 -9.87
N ILE A 20 2.96 -6.82 -8.82
CA ILE A 20 1.77 -7.60 -8.47
C ILE A 20 0.64 -6.62 -8.22
N THR A 21 -0.42 -6.73 -9.03
CA THR A 21 -1.49 -5.75 -9.06
C THR A 21 -2.83 -6.43 -8.85
N VAL A 22 -3.69 -5.81 -8.05
CA VAL A 22 -5.10 -6.14 -7.89
C VAL A 22 -5.94 -4.91 -8.17
N GLN A 23 -7.18 -5.11 -8.58
CA GLN A 23 -8.12 -4.02 -8.82
C GLN A 23 -9.54 -4.45 -8.49
N GLN A 24 -10.36 -3.49 -8.10
CA GLN A 24 -11.77 -3.70 -7.80
C GLN A 24 -12.51 -2.36 -7.95
N ARG A 25 -13.82 -2.45 -8.21
CA ARG A 25 -14.69 -1.30 -8.43
C ARG A 25 -15.41 -0.92 -7.15
N SER A 26 -15.76 0.36 -7.05
CA SER A 26 -16.70 0.89 -6.07
C SER A 26 -17.67 1.84 -6.76
N PHE A 27 -18.83 2.07 -6.14
CA PHE A 27 -19.81 3.06 -6.59
C PHE A 27 -19.42 4.50 -6.24
N LEU A 28 -18.38 4.71 -5.41
CA LEU A 28 -17.90 6.05 -5.07
C LEU A 28 -17.13 6.70 -6.22
N THR A 29 -17.13 8.04 -6.25
CA THR A 29 -16.26 8.79 -7.16
C THR A 29 -14.78 8.60 -6.81
N PRO A 30 -13.84 8.81 -7.75
CA PRO A 30 -12.41 8.75 -7.45
C PRO A 30 -11.97 9.63 -6.27
N ALA A 31 -12.46 10.87 -6.20
CA ALA A 31 -12.13 11.79 -5.13
C ALA A 31 -12.60 11.30 -3.75
N GLN A 32 -13.84 10.80 -3.66
CA GLN A 32 -14.37 10.23 -2.41
C GLN A 32 -13.59 8.98 -1.99
N ALA A 33 -13.33 8.07 -2.93
CA ALA A 33 -12.59 6.85 -2.63
C ALA A 33 -11.16 7.14 -2.16
N TRP A 34 -10.48 8.08 -2.82
CA TRP A 34 -9.14 8.52 -2.42
C TRP A 34 -9.14 9.14 -1.03
N ALA A 35 -10.09 10.03 -0.72
CA ALA A 35 -10.16 10.73 0.56
C ALA A 35 -10.37 9.78 1.75
N ILE A 36 -10.95 8.60 1.51
CA ILE A 36 -11.19 7.59 2.55
C ILE A 36 -10.05 6.56 2.62
N ILE A 37 -9.55 6.10 1.46
CA ILE A 37 -8.49 5.08 1.43
C ILE A 37 -7.13 5.66 1.86
N MET A 38 -6.81 6.91 1.50
CA MET A 38 -5.52 7.52 1.83
C MET A 38 -5.21 7.53 3.34
N PRO A 39 -6.13 7.99 4.22
CA PRO A 39 -5.92 7.97 5.66
C PRO A 39 -6.41 6.68 6.34
N ILE A 40 -6.73 5.61 5.60
CA ILE A 40 -7.38 4.43 6.17
C ILE A 40 -6.53 3.79 7.27
N ASP A 41 -7.19 3.39 8.37
CA ASP A 41 -6.53 2.63 9.41
C ASP A 41 -6.12 1.25 8.88
N LEU A 42 -4.82 1.06 8.67
CA LEU A 42 -4.24 -0.19 8.17
C LEU A 42 -4.64 -1.40 9.03
N SER A 43 -4.75 -1.21 10.36
CA SER A 43 -5.09 -2.29 11.29
C SER A 43 -6.53 -2.76 11.15
N ARG A 44 -7.43 -1.87 10.69
CA ARG A 44 -8.84 -2.19 10.40
C ARG A 44 -8.96 -3.11 9.20
N VAL A 45 -8.20 -2.86 8.12
CA VAL A 45 -8.42 -3.50 6.82
C VAL A 45 -7.44 -4.62 6.47
N PHE A 46 -6.18 -4.55 6.91
CA PHE A 46 -5.18 -5.58 6.60
C PHE A 46 -5.13 -6.65 7.67
N LYS A 47 -6.05 -7.62 7.58
CA LYS A 47 -6.11 -8.79 8.47
C LYS A 47 -5.21 -9.94 8.00
N PRO A 48 -4.78 -10.85 8.90
CA PRO A 48 -3.95 -12.00 8.53
C PRO A 48 -4.61 -12.85 7.44
N VAL A 49 -3.80 -13.28 6.46
CA VAL A 49 -4.18 -14.28 5.45
C VAL A 49 -2.99 -15.21 5.28
N ALA A 50 -3.11 -16.44 5.79
CA ALA A 50 -1.99 -17.37 5.87
C ALA A 50 -1.23 -17.51 4.52
N PRO A 51 0.11 -17.41 4.51
CA PRO A 51 1.01 -17.32 5.67
C PRO A 51 1.35 -15.89 6.13
N PHE A 52 0.73 -14.85 5.56
CA PHE A 52 1.10 -13.46 5.84
C PHE A 52 0.38 -12.90 7.07
N PRO A 53 1.11 -12.14 7.93
CA PRO A 53 0.50 -11.47 9.06
C PRO A 53 -0.45 -10.35 8.61
N GLY A 54 -1.30 -9.89 9.53
CA GLY A 54 -2.03 -8.65 9.37
C GLY A 54 -1.20 -7.45 9.83
N VAL A 55 -1.77 -6.26 9.72
CA VAL A 55 -1.26 -5.05 10.36
C VAL A 55 -1.95 -4.90 11.72
N ALA A 56 -1.16 -4.73 12.78
CA ALA A 56 -1.62 -4.48 14.14
C ALA A 56 -1.77 -2.98 14.43
N GLY A 57 -1.01 -2.14 13.73
CA GLY A 57 -1.06 -0.69 13.88
C GLY A 57 0.07 0.01 13.16
N VAL A 58 0.24 1.29 13.46
CA VAL A 58 1.30 2.14 12.92
C VAL A 58 2.01 2.82 14.10
N ALA A 59 3.34 2.85 14.06
CA ALA A 59 4.18 3.60 14.99
C ALA A 59 4.95 4.72 14.27
N ASN A 60 5.48 5.66 15.04
CA ASN A 60 6.41 6.71 14.58
C ASN A 60 5.92 7.60 13.42
N GLN A 61 4.61 7.79 13.29
CA GLN A 61 4.03 8.77 12.36
C GLN A 61 3.89 10.12 13.07
N SER A 62 4.76 11.08 12.73
CA SER A 62 4.75 12.43 13.33
C SER A 62 3.93 13.44 12.52
N GLU A 63 3.66 13.15 11.25
CA GLU A 63 3.04 14.07 10.29
C GLU A 63 1.78 13.45 9.68
N THR A 64 0.92 14.30 9.11
CA THR A 64 -0.27 13.85 8.38
C THR A 64 0.13 13.05 7.14
N TRP A 65 -0.65 12.01 6.83
CA TRP A 65 -0.37 11.13 5.69
C TRP A 65 -1.14 11.61 4.45
N ASP A 66 -0.80 12.79 3.95
CA ASP A 66 -1.52 13.50 2.87
C ASP A 66 -0.61 14.25 1.88
N HIS A 67 0.71 14.23 2.07
CA HIS A 67 1.69 14.86 1.18
C HIS A 67 2.97 14.01 1.12
N PRO A 68 3.84 14.13 0.10
CA PRO A 68 5.09 13.37 0.04
C PRO A 68 6.08 13.75 1.15
N GLY A 69 6.76 12.76 1.75
CA GLY A 69 7.77 12.96 2.80
C GLY A 69 7.53 12.20 4.11
N PRO A 70 6.33 12.30 4.72
CA PRO A 70 5.95 11.60 5.94
C PRO A 70 6.33 10.13 5.92
N SER A 71 6.83 9.67 7.06
CA SER A 71 7.24 8.29 7.27
C SER A 71 6.55 7.72 8.51
N ARG A 72 6.38 6.40 8.52
CA ARG A 72 5.78 5.66 9.62
C ARG A 72 6.26 4.21 9.63
N ASN A 73 5.99 3.50 10.70
CA ASN A 73 6.36 2.09 10.86
C ASN A 73 5.13 1.21 11.04
N PRO A 74 4.61 0.57 9.97
CA PRO A 74 3.62 -0.49 10.10
C PRO A 74 4.13 -1.59 11.04
N GLN A 75 3.33 -1.92 12.05
CA GLN A 75 3.56 -3.03 12.96
C GLN A 75 2.67 -4.20 12.55
N PHE A 76 3.25 -5.38 12.35
CA PHE A 76 2.53 -6.57 11.92
C PHE A 76 2.11 -7.44 13.11
N THR A 77 1.07 -8.26 12.92
CA THR A 77 0.50 -9.10 13.99
C THR A 77 1.42 -10.21 14.49
N ASP A 78 2.51 -10.50 13.78
CA ASP A 78 3.55 -11.46 14.19
C ASP A 78 4.72 -10.78 14.94
N GLY A 79 4.58 -9.49 15.27
CA GLY A 79 5.61 -8.70 15.95
C GLY A 79 6.69 -8.14 15.02
N SER A 80 6.63 -8.43 13.72
CA SER A 80 7.52 -7.83 12.73
C SER A 80 7.05 -6.42 12.32
N SER A 81 7.87 -5.73 11.54
CA SER A 81 7.65 -4.33 11.13
C SER A 81 8.33 -4.02 9.80
N ALA A 82 8.04 -2.82 9.28
CA ALA A 82 8.70 -2.22 8.12
C ALA A 82 8.82 -0.70 8.32
N ASP A 83 9.66 -0.06 7.50
CA ASP A 83 9.69 1.40 7.31
C ASP A 83 8.85 1.75 6.10
N GLU A 84 7.88 2.65 6.27
CA GLU A 84 7.02 3.15 5.19
C GLU A 84 7.24 4.64 5.02
N GLN A 85 7.47 5.09 3.79
CA GLN A 85 7.56 6.51 3.45
C GLN A 85 6.62 6.84 2.30
N LEU A 86 5.82 7.90 2.44
CA LEU A 86 4.96 8.43 1.39
C LEU A 86 5.81 9.18 0.36
N THR A 87 5.82 8.73 -0.89
CA THR A 87 6.72 9.25 -1.94
C THR A 87 6.01 10.13 -2.96
N GLU A 88 4.70 9.96 -3.11
CA GLU A 88 3.88 10.70 -4.07
C GLU A 88 2.44 10.78 -3.56
N CYS A 89 1.81 11.91 -3.81
CA CYS A 89 0.41 12.17 -3.50
C CYS A 89 -0.18 13.07 -4.59
N ALA A 90 -1.20 12.58 -5.29
CA ALA A 90 -1.99 13.35 -6.23
C ALA A 90 -3.45 13.27 -5.80
N GLU A 91 -3.93 14.37 -5.19
CA GLU A 91 -5.25 14.44 -4.58
C GLU A 91 -6.35 13.92 -5.50
N GLY A 92 -7.22 13.07 -4.95
CA GLY A 92 -8.35 12.45 -5.65
C GLY A 92 -8.00 11.42 -6.73
N SER A 93 -6.72 11.17 -6.99
CA SER A 93 -6.27 10.43 -8.18
C SER A 93 -5.33 9.28 -7.87
N SER A 94 -4.28 9.52 -7.07
CA SER A 94 -3.29 8.49 -6.73
C SER A 94 -2.51 8.84 -5.47
N PHE A 95 -1.88 7.83 -4.89
CA PHE A 95 -0.81 8.02 -3.92
C PHE A 95 0.11 6.81 -3.93
N ALA A 96 1.31 7.01 -3.42
CA ALA A 96 2.38 6.08 -3.64
C ALA A 96 3.41 6.16 -2.51
N TYR A 97 3.87 5.00 -2.07
CA TYR A 97 4.74 4.86 -0.92
C TYR A 97 5.79 3.78 -1.17
N GLN A 98 6.85 3.79 -0.38
CA GLN A 98 7.87 2.75 -0.39
C GLN A 98 7.98 2.10 0.99
N LEU A 99 8.14 0.78 0.97
CA LEU A 99 8.36 -0.07 2.12
C LEU A 99 9.79 -0.61 2.08
N THR A 100 10.55 -0.38 3.15
CA THR A 100 11.91 -0.88 3.36
C THR A 100 12.05 -1.45 4.78
N GLY A 101 13.26 -1.89 5.15
CA GLY A 101 13.54 -2.25 6.54
C GLY A 101 12.73 -3.42 7.11
N PHE A 102 12.24 -4.33 6.25
CA PHE A 102 11.43 -5.47 6.69
C PHE A 102 12.17 -6.30 7.75
N THR A 103 11.48 -6.63 8.84
CA THR A 103 12.04 -7.54 9.86
C THR A 103 11.53 -8.98 9.72
N ASN A 104 10.52 -9.22 8.88
CA ASN A 104 9.99 -10.56 8.58
C ASN A 104 10.70 -11.27 7.41
N VAL A 105 10.07 -12.31 6.87
CA VAL A 105 10.58 -13.12 5.76
C VAL A 105 10.82 -12.33 4.46
N LEU A 106 10.14 -11.19 4.26
CA LEU A 106 10.32 -10.35 3.07
C LEU A 106 11.74 -9.78 2.98
N ARG A 107 12.43 -9.60 4.11
CA ARG A 107 13.83 -9.14 4.17
C ARG A 107 14.80 -10.04 3.40
N HIS A 108 14.44 -11.30 3.21
CA HIS A 108 15.23 -12.27 2.46
C HIS A 108 14.86 -12.38 0.98
N LEU A 109 13.80 -11.68 0.56
CA LEU A 109 13.25 -11.76 -0.80
C LEU A 109 13.43 -10.44 -1.56
N ALA A 110 13.19 -9.30 -0.90
CA ALA A 110 13.19 -7.99 -1.52
C ALA A 110 13.97 -6.97 -0.70
N ALA A 111 14.68 -6.07 -1.39
CA ALA A 111 15.29 -4.89 -0.77
C ALA A 111 14.23 -3.88 -0.32
N GLY A 112 13.09 -3.87 -1.00
CA GLY A 112 11.96 -3.01 -0.70
C GLY A 112 10.80 -3.28 -1.65
N ILE A 113 9.69 -2.58 -1.41
CA ILE A 113 8.51 -2.60 -2.26
C ILE A 113 8.04 -1.17 -2.48
N ARG A 114 7.67 -0.81 -3.71
CA ARG A 114 6.90 0.39 -3.98
C ARG A 114 5.41 0.03 -4.03
N GLY A 115 4.59 0.61 -3.16
CA GLY A 115 3.14 0.53 -3.19
C GLY A 115 2.54 1.70 -3.96
N GLU A 116 1.53 1.44 -4.77
CA GLU A 116 0.82 2.47 -5.53
C GLU A 116 -0.68 2.19 -5.54
N TRP A 117 -1.45 3.24 -5.28
CA TRP A 117 -2.89 3.26 -5.43
C TRP A 117 -3.28 4.25 -6.51
N THR A 118 -4.20 3.84 -7.37
CA THR A 118 -4.80 4.71 -8.39
C THR A 118 -6.32 4.60 -8.34
N PHE A 119 -6.97 5.73 -8.54
CA PHE A 119 -8.42 5.92 -8.50
C PHE A 119 -8.82 6.52 -9.85
N THR A 120 -9.47 5.73 -10.68
CA THR A 120 -9.79 6.13 -12.06
C THR A 120 -11.29 6.11 -12.29
N PRO A 121 -11.88 7.09 -12.99
CA PRO A 121 -13.31 7.08 -13.29
C PRO A 121 -13.75 5.79 -13.98
N ASP A 122 -14.86 5.20 -13.52
CA ASP A 122 -15.51 4.05 -14.14
C ASP A 122 -17.04 4.25 -14.11
N GLY A 123 -17.55 4.95 -15.12
CA GLY A 123 -18.93 5.45 -15.14
C GLY A 123 -19.16 6.48 -14.02
N ALA A 124 -20.17 6.25 -13.19
CA ALA A 124 -20.44 7.06 -12.01
C ALA A 124 -19.55 6.69 -10.80
N GLY A 125 -18.85 5.56 -10.87
CA GLY A 125 -18.00 5.05 -9.80
C GLY A 125 -16.51 5.18 -10.10
N THR A 126 -15.73 4.31 -9.46
CA THR A 126 -14.27 4.30 -9.57
C THR A 126 -13.72 2.89 -9.73
N LEU A 127 -12.72 2.74 -10.59
CA LEU A 127 -11.84 1.59 -10.61
C LEU A 127 -10.61 1.89 -9.75
N ILE A 128 -10.50 1.17 -8.64
CA ILE A 128 -9.38 1.27 -7.70
C ILE A 128 -8.39 0.17 -8.05
N ARG A 129 -7.13 0.57 -8.28
CA ARG A 129 -6.03 -0.37 -8.52
C ARG A 129 -4.97 -0.17 -7.46
N TRP A 130 -4.54 -1.29 -6.89
CA TRP A 130 -3.44 -1.35 -5.94
C TRP A 130 -2.34 -2.23 -6.49
N SER A 131 -1.15 -1.66 -6.62
CA SER A 131 0.03 -2.33 -7.15
C SER A 131 1.13 -2.36 -6.10
N TYR A 132 1.74 -3.53 -5.93
CA TYR A 132 3.02 -3.66 -5.26
C TYR A 132 4.09 -4.03 -6.26
N GLU A 133 5.06 -3.16 -6.41
CA GLU A 133 6.26 -3.37 -7.21
C GLU A 133 7.42 -3.77 -6.31
N PHE A 134 7.81 -5.04 -6.37
CA PHE A 134 8.90 -5.57 -5.57
C PHE A 134 10.25 -5.25 -6.23
N LYS A 135 11.23 -4.86 -5.42
CA LYS A 135 12.65 -4.82 -5.78
C LYS A 135 13.34 -6.09 -5.25
N PRO A 136 13.46 -7.17 -6.05
CA PRO A 136 13.98 -8.44 -5.56
C PRO A 136 15.45 -8.33 -5.18
N LEU A 137 15.86 -9.08 -4.15
CA LEU A 137 17.28 -9.33 -3.91
C LEU A 137 17.89 -10.18 -5.04
N PRO A 138 19.22 -10.12 -5.26
CA PRO A 138 19.89 -10.94 -6.26
C PRO A 138 19.50 -12.42 -6.16
N GLY A 139 19.11 -13.02 -7.30
CA GLY A 139 18.69 -14.42 -7.38
C GLY A 139 17.30 -14.75 -6.80
N ARG A 140 16.57 -13.78 -6.21
CA ARG A 140 15.25 -14.02 -5.59
C ARG A 140 14.05 -13.68 -6.48
N ARG A 141 14.30 -13.05 -7.63
CA ARG A 141 13.24 -12.61 -8.56
C ARG A 141 12.28 -13.73 -8.97
N TRP A 142 12.79 -14.93 -9.27
CA TRP A 142 11.95 -16.05 -9.72
C TRP A 142 11.02 -16.57 -8.60
N ILE A 143 11.44 -16.48 -7.35
CA ILE A 143 10.62 -16.84 -6.18
C ILE A 143 9.45 -15.86 -6.07
N ILE A 144 9.76 -14.55 -6.13
CA ILE A 144 8.76 -13.48 -6.06
C ILE A 144 7.79 -13.58 -7.25
N ALA A 145 8.30 -13.76 -8.47
CA ALA A 145 7.49 -13.85 -9.68
C ALA A 145 6.67 -15.15 -9.81
N GLY A 146 7.09 -16.22 -9.12
CA GLY A 146 6.46 -17.53 -9.17
C GLY A 146 5.57 -17.81 -7.95
N PRO A 147 5.95 -18.74 -7.05
CA PRO A 147 5.08 -19.24 -5.99
C PRO A 147 4.64 -18.15 -5.00
N PHE A 148 5.52 -17.20 -4.67
CA PHE A 148 5.21 -16.12 -3.76
C PHE A 148 4.08 -15.23 -4.31
N LYS A 149 4.10 -14.91 -5.61
CA LYS A 149 3.08 -14.09 -6.27
C LYS A 149 1.67 -14.64 -6.06
N VAL A 150 1.50 -15.96 -6.10
CA VAL A 150 0.18 -16.60 -5.92
C VAL A 150 -0.37 -16.35 -4.52
N LEU A 151 0.45 -16.55 -3.49
CA LEU A 151 0.08 -16.30 -2.10
C LEU A 151 -0.17 -14.80 -1.88
N TRP A 152 0.71 -13.95 -2.41
CA TRP A 152 0.62 -12.51 -2.27
C TRP A 152 -0.66 -11.94 -2.91
N LEU A 153 -1.04 -12.43 -4.10
CA LEU A 153 -2.30 -12.07 -4.74
C LEU A 153 -3.52 -12.41 -3.90
N ARG A 154 -3.52 -13.54 -3.19
CA ARG A 154 -4.63 -13.91 -2.29
C ARG A 154 -4.76 -12.90 -1.14
N TRP A 155 -3.64 -12.54 -0.53
CA TRP A 155 -3.61 -11.54 0.54
C TRP A 155 -4.01 -10.15 0.02
N MET A 156 -3.46 -9.69 -1.11
CA MET A 156 -3.79 -8.39 -1.70
C MET A 156 -5.27 -8.28 -2.08
N ARG A 157 -5.86 -9.32 -2.67
CA ARG A 157 -7.30 -9.34 -3.00
C ARG A 157 -8.16 -9.23 -1.76
N ALA A 158 -7.82 -9.96 -0.70
CA ALA A 158 -8.55 -9.89 0.57
C ALA A 158 -8.40 -8.53 1.25
N GLY A 159 -7.21 -7.91 1.18
CA GLY A 159 -6.97 -6.54 1.67
C GLY A 159 -7.81 -5.51 0.91
N LEU A 160 -7.71 -5.51 -0.43
CA LEU A 160 -8.45 -4.57 -1.28
C LEU A 160 -9.98 -4.70 -1.08
N ALA A 161 -10.50 -5.93 -0.99
CA ALA A 161 -11.92 -6.14 -0.74
C ALA A 161 -12.38 -5.53 0.59
N ARG A 162 -11.57 -5.66 1.66
CA ARG A 162 -11.87 -5.05 2.96
C ARG A 162 -11.72 -3.53 2.94
N CYS A 163 -10.74 -2.99 2.20
CA CYS A 163 -10.62 -1.54 2.01
C CYS A 163 -11.88 -0.96 1.36
N ILE A 164 -12.36 -1.61 0.28
CA ILE A 164 -13.56 -1.14 -0.43
C ILE A 164 -14.80 -1.26 0.46
N GLN A 165 -14.97 -2.38 1.15
CA GLN A 165 -16.07 -2.54 2.09
C GLN A 165 -16.05 -1.46 3.18
N ALA A 166 -14.91 -1.27 3.85
CA ALA A 166 -14.77 -0.27 4.91
C ALA A 166 -15.03 1.15 4.40
N MET A 167 -14.56 1.45 3.19
CA MET A 167 -14.75 2.75 2.54
C MET A 167 -16.22 3.03 2.23
N GLU A 168 -16.93 2.06 1.66
CA GLU A 168 -18.36 2.18 1.34
C GLU A 168 -19.22 2.28 2.62
N GLU A 169 -18.84 1.57 3.68
CA GLU A 169 -19.44 1.68 5.02
C GLU A 169 -19.22 3.08 5.64
N ASP A 170 -18.00 3.61 5.57
CA ASP A 170 -17.67 4.92 6.14
C ASP A 170 -18.38 6.06 5.39
N HIS A 171 -18.49 5.93 4.07
CA HIS A 171 -19.26 6.86 3.25
C HIS A 171 -20.75 6.80 3.60
N ALA A 172 -21.35 5.61 3.69
CA ALA A 172 -22.76 5.44 4.05
C ALA A 172 -23.06 5.96 5.47
N ALA A 173 -22.10 5.89 6.39
CA ALA A 173 -22.22 6.39 7.75
C ALA A 173 -21.99 7.91 7.88
N GLY A 174 -21.67 8.62 6.79
CA GLY A 174 -21.39 10.05 6.82
C GLY A 174 -20.13 10.43 7.61
N LYS A 175 -19.21 9.49 7.82
CA LYS A 175 -17.96 9.71 8.60
C LYS A 175 -16.90 10.48 7.81
N VAL A 176 -17.26 10.97 6.64
CA VAL A 176 -16.39 11.63 5.67
C VAL A 176 -17.16 12.84 5.16
N GLY A 177 -16.89 13.97 5.81
CA GLY A 177 -17.45 15.30 5.55
C GLY A 177 -16.51 16.35 6.10
#